data_AF-A0A928W0C7-F1
#
_entry.id   AF-A0A928W0C7-F1
#
_cell.length_a   1.000
_cell.length_b   1.000
_cell.length_c   1.000
_cell.angle_alpha   90.00
_cell.angle_beta   90.00
_cell.angle_gamma   90.00
#
_symmetry.space_group_name_H-M   'P 1'
#
loop_
_entity.id
_entity.type
_entity.pdbx_description
1 polymer ?
#
loop_
_entity_poly.entity_id
_entity_poly.type
_entity_poly.pdbx_seq_one_letter_code
_entity_poly.pdbx_strand_id
1 'polypeptide(L)'
;MERRAANSKNLEFNGCVQEIDHRVEKGQLIEFRVQGERRLAVLDRPEGKKNWVAIDEVGQSRTLTPKQISYIVEGQTYKSSEIASFRQDVKTYLDPSSLEVAWEILIDDSAAVDPQEMAELLFSDRSPPPCYAAHCMLCEDKIYFKNKGDRYEPRSSSQVAELKHQIEVEHLRKREWQDFLEKVRQALTAGSGKWNERDRLRLEVVERFAALGEDAPHRAGATELLQTLERPATPPAAFDLLVDLGLWNPYENLFLRRAGLPTYFSSQVLDVAQCCLKSPPPDPETNRLDLTHLKIYTIDDAST
;
A
#
# COMPACT_ATOMS: atom_id res chain seq x y z
N MET A 1 -6.59 -6.84 26.74
CA MET A 1 -7.27 -6.00 25.74
C MET A 1 -6.82 -6.41 24.37
N GLU A 2 -7.80 -6.72 23.54
CA GLU A 2 -7.73 -7.55 22.34
C GLU A 2 -6.87 -6.95 21.22
N ARG A 3 -6.00 -7.78 20.65
CA ARG A 3 -5.29 -7.50 19.41
C ARG A 3 -6.27 -7.69 18.24
N ARG A 4 -6.69 -6.58 17.63
CA ARG A 4 -7.40 -6.58 16.34
C ARG A 4 -6.44 -7.07 15.25
N ALA A 5 -6.54 -8.35 14.92
CA ALA A 5 -6.01 -8.89 13.67
C ALA A 5 -6.68 -8.16 12.50
N ALA A 6 -5.85 -7.68 11.56
CA ALA A 6 -6.29 -7.13 10.30
C ALA A 6 -7.10 -8.22 9.57
N ASN A 7 -8.41 -8.01 9.55
CA ASN A 7 -9.36 -8.89 8.89
C ASN A 7 -9.17 -8.68 7.38
N SER A 8 -8.33 -9.52 6.77
CA SER A 8 -8.30 -9.68 5.32
C SER A 8 -9.68 -10.19 4.94
N LYS A 9 -10.55 -9.27 4.52
CA LYS A 9 -11.91 -9.60 4.07
C LYS A 9 -11.75 -10.62 2.96
N ASN A 10 -12.12 -11.87 3.26
CA ASN A 10 -12.56 -12.83 2.26
C ASN A 10 -13.48 -12.07 1.31
N LEU A 11 -13.02 -11.80 0.08
CA LEU A 11 -13.95 -11.55 -0.99
C LEU A 11 -14.75 -12.84 -1.12
N GLU A 12 -15.95 -12.83 -0.55
CA GLU A 12 -16.99 -13.79 -0.90
C GLU A 12 -17.14 -13.72 -2.42
N PHE A 13 -16.57 -14.70 -3.10
CA PHE A 13 -16.91 -15.02 -4.48
C PHE A 13 -18.36 -15.52 -4.46
N ASN A 14 -19.31 -14.59 -4.40
CA ASN A 14 -20.74 -14.87 -4.56
C ASN A 14 -21.08 -14.98 -6.06
N GLY A 15 -20.39 -15.87 -6.77
CA GLY A 15 -20.64 -16.23 -8.15
C GLY A 15 -20.80 -17.73 -8.29
N CYS A 16 -21.98 -18.16 -8.76
CA CYS A 16 -22.31 -19.51 -9.23
C CYS A 16 -22.51 -20.61 -8.16
N VAL A 17 -23.53 -20.47 -7.30
CA VAL A 17 -23.96 -21.54 -6.37
C VAL A 17 -25.12 -22.39 -6.91
N GLN A 18 -25.74 -22.03 -8.04
CA GLN A 18 -27.01 -22.66 -8.46
C GLN A 18 -26.98 -23.59 -9.68
N GLU A 19 -25.87 -23.76 -10.42
CA GLU A 19 -25.88 -24.60 -11.63
C GLU A 19 -24.83 -25.72 -11.71
N ILE A 20 -23.94 -25.89 -10.73
CA ILE A 20 -22.88 -26.91 -10.80
C ILE A 20 -23.41 -28.34 -10.49
N ASP A 21 -24.56 -28.49 -9.81
CA ASP A 21 -25.08 -29.78 -9.32
C ASP A 21 -25.38 -30.81 -10.44
N HIS A 22 -25.41 -30.40 -11.72
CA HIS A 22 -25.69 -31.26 -12.87
C HIS A 22 -24.57 -31.39 -13.91
N ARG A 23 -23.41 -30.72 -13.74
CA ARG A 23 -22.31 -30.72 -14.73
C ARG A 23 -21.06 -31.52 -14.34
N VAL A 24 -21.07 -32.12 -13.14
CA VAL A 24 -19.86 -32.70 -12.55
C VAL A 24 -19.79 -34.21 -12.84
N GLU A 25 -18.71 -34.62 -13.50
CA GLU A 25 -18.45 -36.00 -13.90
C GLU A 25 -17.10 -36.51 -13.39
N LYS A 26 -16.99 -37.83 -13.25
CA LYS A 26 -15.73 -38.48 -12.89
C LYS A 26 -14.66 -38.18 -13.95
N GLY A 27 -13.46 -37.84 -13.49
CA GLY A 27 -12.30 -37.58 -14.34
C GLY A 27 -12.14 -36.12 -14.76
N GLN A 28 -13.10 -35.23 -14.46
CA GLN A 28 -12.94 -33.80 -14.74
C GLN A 28 -11.88 -33.18 -13.82
N LEU A 29 -11.09 -32.27 -14.41
CA LEU A 29 -10.13 -31.44 -13.67
C LEU A 29 -10.86 -30.18 -13.18
N ILE A 30 -10.66 -29.83 -11.90
CA ILE A 30 -11.34 -28.71 -11.26
C ILE A 30 -10.36 -27.79 -10.53
N GLU A 31 -10.73 -26.51 -10.44
CA GLU A 31 -10.11 -25.53 -9.55
C GLU A 31 -10.93 -25.43 -8.25
N PHE A 32 -10.24 -25.41 -7.12
CA PHE A 32 -10.81 -25.04 -5.83
C PHE A 32 -9.81 -24.20 -5.04
N ARG A 33 -10.27 -23.54 -3.97
CA ARG A 33 -9.41 -22.70 -3.12
C ARG A 33 -9.23 -23.28 -1.73
N VAL A 34 -7.99 -23.25 -1.24
CA VAL A 34 -7.63 -23.62 0.13
C VAL A 34 -6.90 -22.44 0.76
N GLN A 35 -7.46 -21.86 1.82
CA GLN A 35 -6.90 -20.66 2.47
C GLN A 35 -6.63 -19.49 1.51
N GLY A 36 -7.43 -19.38 0.43
CA GLY A 36 -7.28 -18.36 -0.61
C GLY A 36 -6.36 -18.75 -1.77
N GLU A 37 -5.57 -19.81 -1.66
CA GLU A 37 -4.72 -20.31 -2.74
C GLU A 37 -5.47 -21.22 -3.71
N ARG A 38 -5.26 -21.03 -5.02
CA ARG A 38 -5.82 -21.90 -6.07
C ARG A 38 -5.12 -23.25 -6.10
N ARG A 39 -5.92 -24.31 -6.17
CA ARG A 39 -5.44 -25.69 -6.32
C ARG A 39 -6.25 -26.41 -7.39
N LEU A 40 -5.59 -27.34 -8.06
CA LEU A 40 -6.18 -28.22 -9.05
C LEU A 40 -6.32 -29.62 -8.48
N ALA A 41 -7.42 -30.28 -8.79
CA ALA A 41 -7.66 -31.68 -8.46
C ALA A 41 -8.55 -32.34 -9.51
N VAL A 42 -8.45 -33.67 -9.64
CA VAL A 42 -9.30 -34.47 -10.52
C VAL A 42 -10.40 -35.14 -9.70
N LEU A 43 -11.62 -35.10 -10.19
CA LEU A 43 -12.76 -35.76 -9.54
C LEU A 43 -12.69 -37.29 -9.71
N ASP A 44 -12.64 -38.03 -8.61
CA ASP A 44 -12.51 -39.50 -8.66
C ASP A 44 -13.85 -40.22 -8.44
N ARG A 45 -14.60 -39.87 -7.38
CA ARG A 45 -15.86 -40.56 -7.07
C ARG A 45 -16.82 -39.68 -6.27
N PRO A 46 -18.14 -39.88 -6.43
CA PRO A 46 -19.11 -39.22 -5.58
C PRO A 46 -19.03 -39.76 -4.13
N GLU A 47 -19.22 -38.89 -3.17
CA GLU A 47 -19.31 -39.20 -1.74
C GLU A 47 -20.66 -38.69 -1.19
N GLY A 48 -21.63 -39.59 -1.10
CA GLY A 48 -23.01 -39.26 -0.73
C GLY A 48 -23.81 -38.67 -1.89
N LYS A 49 -24.81 -37.83 -1.59
CA LYS A 49 -25.75 -37.31 -2.60
C LYS A 49 -25.24 -36.08 -3.38
N LYS A 50 -24.31 -35.31 -2.82
CA LYS A 50 -23.90 -33.99 -3.36
C LYS A 50 -22.41 -33.73 -3.35
N ASN A 51 -21.60 -34.51 -2.62
CA ASN A 51 -20.18 -34.24 -2.49
C ASN A 51 -19.38 -35.14 -3.42
N TRP A 52 -18.18 -34.69 -3.76
CA TRP A 52 -17.25 -35.43 -4.59
C TRP A 52 -15.89 -35.55 -3.91
N VAL A 53 -15.25 -36.71 -4.04
CA VAL A 53 -13.84 -36.88 -3.69
C VAL A 53 -13.02 -36.45 -4.89
N ALA A 54 -12.18 -35.44 -4.70
CA ALA A 54 -11.18 -35.00 -5.67
C ALA A 54 -9.78 -35.40 -5.20
N ILE A 55 -8.91 -35.78 -6.13
CA ILE A 55 -7.53 -36.18 -5.89
C ILE A 55 -6.62 -35.09 -6.46
N ASP A 56 -5.78 -34.49 -5.62
CA ASP A 56 -4.83 -33.46 -6.04
C ASP A 56 -3.57 -34.02 -6.73
N GLU A 57 -2.67 -33.13 -7.13
CA GLU A 57 -1.40 -33.46 -7.80
C GLU A 57 -0.50 -34.41 -7.01
N VAL A 58 -0.60 -34.41 -5.67
CA VAL A 58 0.21 -35.26 -4.77
C VAL A 58 -0.52 -36.57 -4.43
N GLY A 59 -1.72 -36.79 -4.97
CA GLY A 59 -2.55 -37.95 -4.68
C GLY A 59 -3.34 -37.83 -3.37
N GLN A 60 -3.37 -36.66 -2.74
CA GLN A 60 -4.20 -36.44 -1.54
C GLN A 60 -5.67 -36.32 -1.96
N SER A 61 -6.52 -37.14 -1.33
CA SER A 61 -7.96 -37.07 -1.53
C SER A 61 -8.59 -36.00 -0.63
N ARG A 62 -9.56 -35.26 -1.17
CA ARG A 62 -10.35 -34.27 -0.45
C ARG A 62 -11.80 -34.34 -0.88
N THR A 63 -12.70 -34.29 0.09
CA THR A 63 -14.14 -34.17 -0.16
C THR A 63 -14.48 -32.71 -0.41
N LEU A 64 -15.05 -32.43 -1.56
CA LEU A 64 -15.48 -31.10 -1.99
C LEU A 64 -17.00 -31.08 -2.18
N THR A 65 -17.60 -29.99 -1.73
CA THR A 65 -18.98 -29.62 -2.07
C THR A 65 -18.99 -28.84 -3.40
N PRO A 66 -20.09 -28.82 -4.16
CA PRO A 66 -20.17 -28.06 -5.42
C PRO A 66 -19.83 -26.59 -5.27
N LYS A 67 -20.12 -25.99 -4.10
CA LYS A 67 -19.79 -24.58 -3.80
C LYS A 67 -18.30 -24.30 -3.62
N GLN A 68 -17.48 -25.34 -3.39
CA GLN A 68 -16.04 -25.19 -3.24
C GLN A 68 -15.30 -25.27 -4.58
N ILE A 69 -15.99 -25.69 -5.65
CA ILE A 69 -15.46 -25.74 -7.00
C ILE A 69 -15.57 -24.34 -7.60
N SER A 70 -14.42 -23.74 -7.93
CA SER A 70 -14.34 -22.40 -8.50
C SER A 70 -14.37 -22.42 -10.03
N TYR A 71 -13.88 -23.50 -10.65
CA TYR A 71 -13.86 -23.68 -12.10
C TYR A 71 -13.80 -25.16 -12.47
N ILE A 72 -14.36 -25.53 -13.61
CA ILE A 72 -14.29 -26.89 -14.17
C ILE A 72 -13.63 -26.80 -15.54
N VAL A 73 -12.57 -27.57 -15.74
CA VAL A 73 -11.90 -27.70 -17.03
C VAL A 73 -12.71 -28.67 -17.88
N GLU A 74 -13.47 -28.12 -18.83
CA GLU A 74 -14.32 -28.88 -19.75
C GLU A 74 -13.50 -29.47 -20.92
N GLY A 75 -14.04 -30.50 -21.58
CA GLY A 75 -13.52 -31.03 -22.85
C GLY A 75 -12.60 -32.25 -22.75
N GLN A 76 -12.05 -32.58 -21.59
CA GLN A 76 -11.21 -33.77 -21.40
C GLN A 76 -11.25 -34.31 -19.97
N THR A 77 -11.05 -35.63 -19.82
CA THR A 77 -10.81 -36.27 -18.52
C THR A 77 -9.32 -36.40 -18.23
N TYR A 78 -8.94 -36.18 -16.99
CA TYR A 78 -7.56 -36.18 -16.51
C TYR A 78 -7.32 -37.25 -15.46
N LYS A 79 -6.05 -37.59 -15.25
CA LYS A 79 -5.54 -38.29 -14.06
C LYS A 79 -4.79 -37.30 -13.18
N SER A 80 -4.72 -37.57 -11.88
CA SER A 80 -3.98 -36.70 -10.94
C SER A 80 -2.51 -36.49 -11.33
N SER A 81 -1.88 -37.50 -11.95
CA SER A 81 -0.50 -37.42 -12.46
C SER A 81 -0.31 -36.43 -13.62
N GLU A 82 -1.39 -36.05 -14.31
CA GLU A 82 -1.35 -35.14 -15.48
C GLU A 82 -1.56 -33.67 -15.07
N ILE A 83 -1.86 -33.39 -13.79
CA ILE A 83 -2.04 -32.02 -13.29
C ILE A 83 -0.74 -31.21 -13.42
N ALA A 84 0.41 -31.83 -13.16
CA ALA A 84 1.71 -31.17 -13.25
C ALA A 84 2.04 -30.71 -14.67
N SER A 85 1.83 -31.57 -15.67
CA SER A 85 2.00 -31.22 -17.09
C SER A 85 0.99 -30.17 -17.53
N PHE A 86 -0.29 -30.34 -17.17
CA PHE A 86 -1.33 -29.36 -17.49
C PHE A 86 -0.99 -27.96 -16.95
N ARG A 87 -0.53 -27.87 -15.69
CA ARG A 87 -0.11 -26.60 -15.09
C ARG A 87 1.09 -25.99 -15.82
N GLN A 88 2.01 -26.81 -16.30
CA GLN A 88 3.16 -26.35 -17.06
C GLN A 88 2.75 -25.81 -18.43
N ASP A 89 1.79 -26.46 -19.10
CA ASP A 89 1.22 -25.98 -20.35
C ASP A 89 0.46 -24.67 -20.14
N VAL A 90 -0.35 -24.54 -19.08
CA VAL A 90 -1.06 -23.30 -18.76
C VAL A 90 -0.10 -22.11 -18.58
N LYS A 91 1.05 -22.33 -17.95
CA LYS A 91 2.04 -21.26 -17.71
C LYS A 91 2.57 -20.62 -18.99
N THR A 92 2.61 -21.35 -20.11
CA THR A 92 3.10 -20.78 -21.38
C THR A 92 2.12 -19.76 -21.97
N TYR A 93 0.86 -19.79 -21.56
CA TYR A 93 -0.21 -18.89 -22.00
C TYR A 93 -0.47 -17.73 -21.04
N LEU A 94 0.12 -17.72 -19.84
CA LEU A 94 -0.11 -16.68 -18.85
C LEU A 94 0.66 -15.40 -19.20
N ASP A 95 0.00 -14.50 -19.92
CA ASP A 95 0.48 -13.15 -20.19
C ASP A 95 -0.60 -12.11 -19.84
N PRO A 96 -0.53 -11.49 -18.65
CA PRO A 96 -1.51 -10.48 -18.24
C PRO A 96 -1.61 -9.27 -19.17
N SER A 97 -0.57 -8.97 -19.96
CA SER A 97 -0.60 -7.84 -20.90
C SER A 97 -1.51 -8.10 -22.10
N SER A 98 -1.76 -9.37 -22.43
CA SER A 98 -2.66 -9.78 -23.52
C SER A 98 -4.12 -9.38 -23.27
N LEU A 99 -4.53 -9.22 -22.01
CA LEU A 99 -5.89 -8.79 -21.65
C LEU A 99 -6.19 -7.36 -22.10
N GLU A 100 -5.18 -6.48 -22.21
CA GLU A 100 -5.37 -5.14 -22.74
C GLU A 100 -5.85 -5.18 -24.20
N VAL A 101 -5.21 -6.03 -25.00
CA VAL A 101 -5.55 -6.21 -26.42
C VAL A 101 -6.94 -6.80 -26.56
N ALA A 102 -7.27 -7.84 -25.78
CA ALA A 102 -8.63 -8.40 -25.78
C ALA A 102 -9.69 -7.37 -25.36
N TRP A 103 -9.36 -6.52 -24.40
CA TRP A 103 -10.25 -5.46 -23.94
C TRP A 103 -10.51 -4.41 -25.02
N GLU A 104 -9.48 -3.99 -25.77
CA GLU A 104 -9.62 -3.06 -26.90
C GLU A 104 -10.54 -3.61 -28.00
N ILE A 105 -10.56 -4.93 -28.19
CA ILE A 105 -11.43 -5.57 -29.19
C ILE A 105 -12.88 -5.66 -28.69
N LEU A 106 -13.08 -6.01 -27.41
CA LEU A 106 -14.41 -6.33 -26.87
C LEU A 106 -15.19 -5.10 -26.37
N ILE A 107 -14.52 -3.96 -26.18
CA ILE A 107 -15.15 -2.76 -25.64
C ILE A 107 -16.23 -2.17 -26.56
N ASP A 108 -16.01 -2.22 -27.89
CA ASP A 108 -16.89 -1.59 -28.87
C ASP A 108 -18.31 -2.15 -28.81
N ASP A 109 -18.45 -3.47 -28.68
CA ASP A 109 -19.73 -4.16 -28.58
C ASP A 109 -20.19 -4.37 -27.12
N SER A 110 -19.38 -3.97 -26.13
CA SER A 110 -19.58 -4.28 -24.71
C SER A 110 -19.90 -5.76 -24.47
N ALA A 111 -19.29 -6.64 -25.27
CA ALA A 111 -19.59 -8.05 -25.29
C ALA A 111 -19.05 -8.72 -24.02
N ALA A 112 -19.95 -9.39 -23.28
CA ALA A 112 -19.53 -10.26 -22.19
C ALA A 112 -18.86 -11.51 -22.77
N VAL A 113 -17.76 -11.96 -22.18
CA VAL A 113 -17.02 -13.14 -22.63
C VAL A 113 -16.87 -14.17 -21.52
N ASP A 114 -16.99 -15.44 -21.86
CA ASP A 114 -16.59 -16.53 -20.98
C ASP A 114 -15.10 -16.89 -21.18
N PRO A 115 -14.50 -17.75 -20.32
CA PRO A 115 -13.10 -18.14 -20.47
C PRO A 115 -12.77 -18.89 -21.76
N GLN A 116 -13.72 -19.60 -22.39
CA GLN A 116 -13.48 -20.32 -23.65
C GLN A 116 -13.45 -19.34 -24.83
N GLU A 117 -14.38 -18.39 -24.86
CA GLU A 117 -14.41 -17.28 -25.82
C GLU A 117 -13.16 -16.40 -25.69
N MET A 118 -12.72 -16.13 -24.45
CA MET A 118 -11.49 -15.38 -24.21
C MET A 118 -10.25 -16.15 -24.69
N ALA A 119 -10.19 -17.46 -24.51
CA ALA A 119 -9.08 -18.26 -25.00
C ALA A 119 -9.02 -18.34 -26.53
N GLU A 120 -10.18 -18.43 -27.20
CA GLU A 120 -10.25 -18.28 -28.66
C GLU A 120 -9.72 -16.92 -29.11
N LEU A 121 -10.11 -15.84 -28.43
CA LEU A 121 -9.69 -14.50 -28.79
C LEU A 121 -8.19 -14.27 -28.59
N LEU A 122 -7.64 -14.73 -27.46
CA LEU A 122 -6.24 -14.51 -27.09
C LEU A 122 -5.26 -15.47 -27.77
N PHE A 123 -5.67 -16.72 -27.97
CA PHE A 123 -4.78 -17.81 -28.36
C PHE A 123 -5.22 -18.53 -29.64
N SER A 124 -6.41 -18.22 -30.17
CA SER A 124 -7.03 -18.96 -31.27
C SER A 124 -7.12 -20.47 -30.98
N ASP A 125 -7.28 -20.81 -29.70
CA ASP A 125 -7.35 -22.19 -29.22
C ASP A 125 -8.32 -22.28 -28.02
N ARG A 126 -9.28 -23.21 -28.12
CA ARG A 126 -10.24 -23.57 -27.06
C ARG A 126 -9.89 -24.87 -26.36
N SER A 127 -8.66 -25.35 -26.53
CA SER A 127 -8.18 -26.50 -25.79
C SER A 127 -8.18 -26.19 -24.28
N PRO A 128 -8.22 -27.23 -23.42
CA PRO A 128 -8.35 -27.02 -21.99
C PRO A 128 -7.27 -26.13 -21.33
N PRO A 129 -5.97 -26.20 -21.68
CA PRO A 129 -4.96 -25.35 -21.05
C PRO A 129 -5.11 -23.84 -21.35
N PRO A 130 -5.29 -23.39 -22.61
CA PRO A 130 -5.60 -21.98 -22.93
C PRO A 130 -6.88 -21.46 -22.25
N CYS A 131 -7.96 -22.25 -22.21
CA CYS A 131 -9.20 -21.87 -21.53
C CYS A 131 -8.98 -21.63 -20.04
N TYR A 132 -8.23 -22.51 -19.39
CA TYR A 132 -7.89 -22.33 -17.98
C TYR A 132 -6.93 -21.16 -17.75
N ALA A 133 -6.00 -20.89 -18.66
CA ALA A 133 -5.13 -19.72 -18.61
C ALA A 133 -5.95 -18.41 -18.70
N ALA A 134 -6.89 -18.34 -19.66
CA ALA A 134 -7.81 -17.21 -19.82
C ALA A 134 -8.67 -17.01 -18.55
N HIS A 135 -9.21 -18.09 -17.97
CA HIS A 135 -9.91 -18.04 -16.69
C HIS A 135 -9.04 -17.45 -15.56
N CYS A 136 -7.80 -17.93 -15.43
CA CYS A 136 -6.88 -17.44 -14.40
C CYS A 136 -6.61 -15.95 -14.55
N MET A 137 -6.33 -15.48 -15.77
CA MET A 137 -6.05 -14.08 -16.05
C MET A 137 -7.28 -13.20 -15.79
N LEU A 138 -8.47 -13.60 -16.24
CA LEU A 138 -9.72 -12.89 -15.98
C LEU A 138 -10.05 -12.80 -14.48
N CYS A 139 -9.78 -13.86 -13.71
CA CYS A 139 -9.99 -13.85 -12.27
C CYS A 139 -8.98 -12.96 -11.51
N GLU A 140 -7.78 -12.76 -12.04
CA GLU A 140 -6.74 -11.91 -11.45
C GLU A 140 -6.81 -10.47 -11.93
N ASP A 141 -7.49 -10.23 -13.05
CA ASP A 141 -7.65 -8.91 -13.62
C ASP A 141 -8.44 -7.97 -12.70
N LYS A 142 -7.87 -6.80 -12.50
CA LYS A 142 -8.47 -5.69 -11.74
C LYS A 142 -8.65 -4.46 -12.59
N ILE A 143 -8.22 -4.49 -13.86
CA ILE A 143 -8.09 -3.30 -14.71
C ILE A 143 -9.12 -3.38 -15.82
N TYR A 144 -9.14 -4.42 -16.63
CA TYR A 144 -9.85 -4.46 -17.91
C TYR A 144 -11.26 -5.06 -17.86
N PHE A 145 -11.45 -6.17 -17.16
CA PHE A 145 -12.69 -6.94 -17.12
C PHE A 145 -13.28 -7.03 -15.71
N LYS A 146 -14.61 -6.87 -15.61
CA LYS A 146 -15.36 -7.10 -14.37
C LYS A 146 -16.12 -8.42 -14.48
N ASN A 147 -16.10 -9.22 -13.41
CA ASN A 147 -16.90 -10.44 -13.35
C ASN A 147 -18.40 -10.08 -13.21
N LYS A 148 -19.26 -10.74 -13.98
CA LYS A 148 -20.72 -10.67 -13.90
C LYS A 148 -21.31 -12.08 -13.99
N GLY A 149 -21.21 -12.82 -12.88
CA GLY A 149 -21.71 -14.18 -12.81
C GLY A 149 -20.73 -15.17 -13.42
N ASP A 150 -21.12 -15.81 -14.52
CA ASP A 150 -20.31 -16.76 -15.29
C ASP A 150 -19.50 -16.11 -16.42
N ARG A 151 -19.78 -14.84 -16.75
CA ARG A 151 -19.10 -14.08 -17.81
C ARG A 151 -18.37 -12.85 -17.28
N TYR A 152 -17.49 -12.32 -18.11
CA TYR A 152 -16.69 -11.13 -17.85
C TYR A 152 -17.04 -10.03 -18.84
N GLU A 153 -17.38 -8.85 -18.34
CA GLU A 153 -17.68 -7.68 -19.18
C GLU A 153 -16.46 -6.74 -19.22
N PRO A 154 -16.11 -6.18 -20.39
CA PRO A 154 -15.09 -5.14 -20.46
C PRO A 154 -15.54 -3.90 -19.66
N ARG A 155 -14.63 -3.29 -18.92
CA ARG A 155 -14.84 -2.00 -18.25
C ARG A 155 -14.79 -0.89 -19.30
N SER A 156 -15.48 0.22 -19.06
CA SER A 156 -15.41 1.39 -19.96
C SER A 156 -14.00 2.00 -20.00
N SER A 157 -13.64 2.68 -21.08
CA SER A 157 -12.34 3.37 -21.20
C SER A 157 -12.08 4.36 -20.07
N SER A 158 -13.12 5.06 -19.60
CA SER A 158 -13.03 5.94 -18.43
C SER A 158 -12.71 5.19 -17.14
N GLN A 159 -13.28 4.00 -16.93
CA GLN A 159 -12.99 3.19 -15.75
C GLN A 159 -11.57 2.61 -15.80
N VAL A 160 -11.13 2.15 -16.97
CA VAL A 160 -9.77 1.62 -17.15
C VAL A 160 -8.73 2.73 -16.94
N ALA A 161 -8.94 3.92 -17.51
CA ALA A 161 -8.05 5.06 -17.34
C ALA A 161 -7.92 5.46 -15.85
N GLU A 162 -9.04 5.54 -15.14
CA GLU A 162 -9.06 5.84 -13.70
C GLU A 162 -8.32 4.77 -12.89
N LEU A 163 -8.56 3.48 -13.17
CA LEU A 163 -7.89 2.37 -12.48
C LEU A 163 -6.38 2.37 -12.74
N LYS A 164 -5.95 2.57 -13.99
CA LYS A 164 -4.53 2.69 -14.35
C LYS A 164 -3.89 3.88 -13.63
N HIS A 165 -4.56 5.03 -13.61
CA HIS A 165 -4.07 6.21 -12.90
C HIS A 165 -3.94 5.97 -11.39
N GLN A 166 -4.93 5.35 -10.75
CA GLN A 166 -4.88 5.00 -9.34
C GLN A 166 -3.70 4.06 -9.02
N ILE A 167 -3.50 3.03 -9.84
CA ILE A 167 -2.37 2.09 -9.71
C ILE A 167 -1.03 2.85 -9.86
N GLU A 168 -0.90 3.70 -10.86
CA GLU A 168 0.31 4.51 -11.08
C GLU A 168 0.60 5.42 -9.89
N VAL A 169 -0.41 6.14 -9.39
CA VAL A 169 -0.28 7.02 -8.22
C VAL A 169 0.11 6.23 -6.97
N GLU A 170 -0.47 5.04 -6.75
CA GLU A 170 -0.08 4.16 -5.66
C GLU A 170 1.36 3.65 -5.80
N HIS A 171 1.78 3.25 -7.00
CA HIS A 171 3.14 2.82 -7.28
C HIS A 171 4.14 3.94 -7.03
N LEU A 172 3.83 5.16 -7.49
CA LEU A 172 4.66 6.33 -7.25
C LEU A 172 4.76 6.64 -5.76
N ARG A 173 3.64 6.64 -5.03
CA ARG A 173 3.62 6.84 -3.56
C ARG A 173 4.46 5.79 -2.83
N LYS A 174 4.35 4.52 -3.21
CA LYS A 174 5.14 3.42 -2.63
C LYS A 174 6.63 3.60 -2.90
N ARG A 175 7.01 3.98 -4.12
CA ARG A 175 8.40 4.26 -4.48
C ARG A 175 8.95 5.45 -3.69
N GLU A 176 8.23 6.57 -3.66
CA GLU A 176 8.64 7.75 -2.89
C GLU A 176 8.77 7.45 -1.39
N TRP A 177 7.91 6.59 -0.85
CA TRP A 177 8.01 6.12 0.53
C TRP A 177 9.25 5.26 0.76
N GLN A 178 9.53 4.30 -0.12
CA GLN A 178 10.73 3.47 -0.06
C GLN A 178 12.01 4.31 -0.17
N ASP A 179 12.06 5.26 -1.10
CA ASP A 179 13.19 6.17 -1.27
C ASP A 179 13.41 7.03 0.00
N PHE A 180 12.32 7.51 0.62
CA PHE A 180 12.39 8.22 1.90
C PHE A 180 12.95 7.34 3.03
N LEU A 181 12.46 6.11 3.17
CA LEU A 181 12.95 5.17 4.18
C LEU A 181 14.43 4.85 4.01
N GLU A 182 14.88 4.70 2.76
CA GLU A 182 16.28 4.44 2.46
C GLU A 182 17.16 5.64 2.86
N LYS A 183 16.73 6.87 2.56
CA LYS A 183 17.42 8.08 3.06
C LYS A 183 17.45 8.14 4.58
N VAL A 184 16.37 7.78 5.26
CA VAL A 184 16.30 7.74 6.73
C VAL A 184 17.30 6.75 7.29
N ARG A 185 17.37 5.53 6.73
CA ARG A 185 18.36 4.52 7.13
C ARG A 185 19.80 4.98 6.91
N GLN A 186 20.08 5.60 5.77
CA GLN A 186 21.39 6.18 5.47
C GLN A 186 21.74 7.30 6.46
N ALA A 187 20.80 8.19 6.74
CA ALA A 187 20.99 9.28 7.70
C ALA A 187 21.24 8.77 9.12
N LEU A 188 20.57 7.68 9.55
CA LEU A 188 20.83 7.04 10.83
C LEU A 188 22.26 6.48 10.94
N THR A 189 22.83 5.99 9.84
CA THR A 189 24.23 5.52 9.83
C THR A 189 25.24 6.68 9.77
N ALA A 190 24.91 7.76 9.08
CA ALA A 190 25.79 8.92 8.89
C ALA A 190 25.67 9.99 9.99
N GLY A 191 24.66 9.89 10.87
CA GLY A 191 24.32 10.90 11.87
C GLY A 191 23.77 12.22 11.30
N SER A 192 23.50 12.28 9.99
CA SER A 192 22.88 13.43 9.34
C SER A 192 22.34 13.04 7.95
N GLY A 193 21.28 13.72 7.51
CA GLY A 193 20.62 13.47 6.22
C GLY A 193 20.41 14.74 5.40
N LYS A 194 20.38 14.58 4.07
CA LYS A 194 19.94 15.63 3.13
C LYS A 194 18.46 15.42 2.80
N TRP A 195 17.62 16.32 3.27
CA TRP A 195 16.16 16.22 3.18
C TRP A 195 15.62 17.20 2.14
N ASN A 196 14.79 16.71 1.22
CA ASN A 196 14.01 17.59 0.34
C ASN A 196 12.73 18.09 1.06
N GLU A 197 11.97 18.97 0.41
CA GLU A 197 10.74 19.54 0.99
C GLU A 197 9.72 18.47 1.43
N ARG A 198 9.54 17.41 0.63
CA ARG A 198 8.61 16.32 0.97
C ARG A 198 9.09 15.47 2.14
N ASP A 199 10.40 15.21 2.20
CA ASP A 199 11.02 14.50 3.33
C ASP A 199 10.85 15.32 4.62
N ARG A 200 11.03 16.65 4.54
CA ARG A 200 10.81 17.58 5.65
C ARG A 200 9.38 17.56 6.16
N LEU A 201 8.39 17.55 5.28
CA LEU A 201 6.98 17.44 5.69
C LEU A 201 6.69 16.14 6.45
N ARG A 202 7.30 15.02 6.05
CA ARG A 202 7.17 13.74 6.77
C ARG A 202 7.84 13.78 8.13
N LEU A 203 9.05 14.35 8.20
CA LEU A 203 9.80 14.51 9.44
C LEU A 203 9.09 15.48 10.40
N GLU A 204 8.43 16.52 9.91
CA GLU A 204 7.66 17.46 10.73
C GLU A 204 6.53 16.77 11.49
N VAL A 205 5.90 15.75 10.90
CA VAL A 205 4.90 14.92 11.60
C VAL A 205 5.54 14.16 12.77
N VAL A 206 6.77 13.69 12.62
CA VAL A 206 7.54 13.04 13.69
C VAL A 206 7.94 14.04 14.77
N GLU A 207 8.41 15.23 14.39
CA GLU A 207 8.73 16.34 15.30
C GLU A 207 7.52 16.73 16.15
N ARG A 208 6.35 16.86 15.52
CA ARG A 208 5.09 17.15 16.23
C ARG A 208 4.69 16.01 17.15
N PHE A 209 4.85 14.75 16.74
CA PHE A 209 4.55 13.61 17.59
C PHE A 209 5.50 13.52 18.80
N ALA A 210 6.80 13.75 18.59
CA ALA A 210 7.78 13.81 19.67
C ALA A 210 7.50 14.95 20.66
N ALA A 211 7.12 16.13 20.15
CA ALA A 211 6.83 17.30 20.98
C ALA A 211 5.49 17.15 21.71
N LEU A 212 4.38 16.93 21.00
CA LEU A 212 3.01 17.01 21.52
C LEU A 212 2.49 15.67 22.07
N GLY A 213 3.15 14.56 21.76
CA GLY A 213 2.72 13.23 22.19
C GLY A 213 1.40 12.80 21.57
N GLU A 214 0.49 12.26 22.38
CA GLU A 214 -0.79 11.69 21.92
C GLU A 214 -1.73 12.72 21.29
N ASP A 215 -1.58 14.00 21.66
CA ASP A 215 -2.37 15.14 21.15
C ASP A 215 -1.88 15.63 19.77
N ALA A 216 -0.82 15.03 19.21
CA ALA A 216 -0.26 15.44 17.93
C ALA A 216 -1.22 15.16 16.76
N PRO A 217 -1.45 16.14 15.86
CA PRO A 217 -2.22 15.91 14.64
C PRO A 217 -1.45 14.96 13.71
N HIS A 218 -2.17 14.14 12.96
CA HIS A 218 -1.61 13.21 11.96
C HIS A 218 -0.58 12.20 12.52
N ARG A 219 -0.66 11.85 13.81
CA ARG A 219 0.25 10.90 14.48
C ARG A 219 0.42 9.56 13.78
N ALA A 220 -0.58 9.12 13.01
CA ALA A 220 -0.56 7.87 12.26
C ALA A 220 0.70 7.73 11.38
N GLY A 221 1.10 8.82 10.69
CA GLY A 221 2.29 8.81 9.84
C GLY A 221 3.59 8.66 10.62
N ALA A 222 3.70 9.33 11.79
CA ALA A 222 4.85 9.16 12.67
C ALA A 222 4.93 7.74 13.25
N THR A 223 3.80 7.19 13.67
CA THR A 223 3.75 5.82 14.22
C THR A 223 4.06 4.77 13.16
N GLU A 224 3.60 4.95 11.92
CA GLU A 224 3.90 4.06 10.79
C GLU A 224 5.40 4.09 10.46
N LEU A 225 6.01 5.28 10.44
CA LEU A 225 7.46 5.40 10.23
C LEU A 225 8.25 4.68 11.32
N LEU A 226 7.92 4.91 12.59
CA LEU A 226 8.60 4.27 13.72
C LEU A 226 8.48 2.74 13.66
N GLN A 227 7.28 2.22 13.39
CA GLN A 227 7.06 0.78 13.24
C GLN A 227 7.85 0.19 12.07
N THR A 228 7.92 0.91 10.94
CA THR A 228 8.70 0.49 9.76
C THR A 228 10.20 0.47 10.03
N LEU A 229 10.67 1.31 10.95
CA LEU A 229 12.04 1.34 11.45
C LEU A 229 12.26 0.40 12.64
N GLU A 230 11.29 -0.44 12.96
CA GLU A 230 11.33 -1.39 14.09
C GLU A 230 11.55 -0.71 15.45
N ARG A 231 11.10 0.54 15.59
CA ARG A 231 11.13 1.31 16.83
C ARG A 231 9.76 1.30 17.51
N PRO A 232 9.72 1.45 18.85
CA PRO A 232 8.45 1.66 19.55
C PRO A 232 7.69 2.86 18.98
N ALA A 233 6.39 2.73 18.78
CA ALA A 233 5.53 3.81 18.29
C ALA A 233 5.16 4.77 19.43
N THR A 234 6.16 5.36 20.09
CA THR A 234 5.98 6.22 21.27
C THR A 234 6.65 7.58 21.07
N PRO A 235 6.17 8.64 21.75
CA PRO A 235 6.79 9.97 21.64
C PRO A 235 8.27 10.01 22.03
N PRO A 236 8.74 9.29 23.08
CA PRO A 236 10.17 9.19 23.37
C PRO A 236 10.98 8.54 22.23
N ALA A 237 10.48 7.48 21.61
CA ALA A 237 11.18 6.85 20.48
C ALA A 237 11.20 7.76 19.23
N ALA A 238 10.19 8.62 19.06
CA ALA A 238 10.18 9.67 18.04
C ALA A 238 11.25 10.74 18.32
N PHE A 239 11.41 11.15 19.57
CA PHE A 239 12.48 12.05 20.00
C PHE A 239 13.86 11.44 19.70
N ASP A 240 14.08 10.19 20.12
CA ASP A 240 15.35 9.49 19.91
C ASP A 240 15.67 9.37 18.42
N LEU A 241 14.66 9.08 17.58
CA LEU A 241 14.82 9.07 16.12
C LEU A 241 15.30 10.43 15.59
N LEU A 242 14.72 11.54 16.04
CA LEU A 242 15.11 12.89 15.58
C LEU A 242 16.52 13.27 16.03
N VAL A 243 16.93 12.81 17.21
CA VAL A 243 18.31 12.97 17.70
C VAL A 243 19.29 12.13 16.88
N ASP A 244 18.96 10.85 16.63
CA ASP A 244 19.79 9.94 15.84
C ASP A 244 19.97 10.44 14.39
N LEU A 245 18.96 11.12 13.84
CA LEU A 245 19.00 11.74 12.51
C LEU A 245 19.76 13.08 12.48
N GLY A 246 20.25 13.56 13.64
CA GLY A 246 20.92 14.86 13.76
C GLY A 246 20.00 16.06 13.54
N LEU A 247 18.68 15.88 13.64
CA LEU A 247 17.69 16.94 13.49
C LEU A 247 17.51 17.71 14.79
N TRP A 248 17.49 17.00 15.92
CA TRP A 248 17.36 17.55 17.26
C TRP A 248 18.61 17.29 18.10
N ASN A 249 18.83 18.14 19.10
CA ASN A 249 19.86 17.91 20.10
C ASN A 249 19.33 16.93 21.19
N PRO A 250 20.18 16.10 21.82
CA PRO A 250 19.78 15.30 22.99
C PRO A 250 19.10 16.10 24.12
N TYR A 251 19.40 17.40 24.22
CA TYR A 251 18.84 18.33 25.21
C TYR A 251 17.81 19.30 24.59
N GLU A 252 17.19 18.93 23.48
CA GLU A 252 16.19 19.75 22.81
C GLU A 252 15.05 20.15 23.78
N ASN A 253 14.77 21.45 23.86
CA ASN A 253 13.74 21.95 24.77
C ASN A 253 12.33 21.74 24.17
N LEU A 254 11.71 20.63 24.57
CA LEU A 254 10.36 20.28 24.12
C LEU A 254 9.28 21.29 24.55
N PHE A 255 9.48 22.02 25.65
CA PHE A 255 8.53 23.05 26.06
C PHE A 255 8.47 24.18 25.02
N LEU A 256 9.61 24.63 24.52
CA LEU A 256 9.65 25.65 23.47
C LEU A 256 9.01 25.16 22.17
N ARG A 257 9.26 23.90 21.80
CA ARG A 257 8.64 23.26 20.62
C ARG A 257 7.11 23.20 20.75
N ARG A 258 6.61 22.78 21.92
CA ARG A 258 5.17 22.73 22.23
C ARG A 258 4.52 24.11 22.22
N ALA A 259 5.22 25.11 22.71
CA ALA A 259 4.73 26.48 22.77
C ALA A 259 4.63 27.14 21.37
N GLY A 260 5.27 26.56 20.35
CA GLY A 260 5.24 27.08 18.98
C GLY A 260 5.82 28.49 18.86
N LEU A 261 6.67 28.90 19.81
CA LEU A 261 7.21 30.25 19.85
C LEU A 261 8.17 30.45 18.68
N PRO A 262 8.06 31.56 17.92
CA PRO A 262 9.03 31.89 16.90
C PRO A 262 10.43 32.01 17.52
N THR A 263 11.36 31.18 17.07
CA THR A 263 12.78 31.24 17.47
C THR A 263 13.61 32.13 16.55
N TYR A 264 12.97 32.79 15.59
CA TYR A 264 13.56 33.72 14.65
C TYR A 264 12.76 35.01 14.62
N PHE A 265 13.46 36.13 14.38
CA PHE A 265 12.83 37.41 14.11
C PHE A 265 12.37 37.46 12.65
N SER A 266 11.23 38.09 12.39
CA SER A 266 10.78 38.32 11.02
C SER A 266 11.72 39.26 10.28
N SER A 267 11.75 39.19 8.95
CA SER A 267 12.55 40.10 8.11
C SER A 267 12.20 41.56 8.40
N GLN A 268 10.91 41.88 8.57
CA GLN A 268 10.46 43.23 8.90
C GLN A 268 11.07 43.76 10.21
N VAL A 269 11.11 42.93 11.25
CA VAL A 269 11.72 43.31 12.54
C VAL A 269 13.22 43.53 12.37
N LEU A 270 13.90 42.66 11.62
CA LEU A 270 15.33 42.77 11.35
C LEU A 270 15.66 44.02 10.52
N ASP A 271 14.84 44.35 9.52
CA ASP A 271 15.02 45.53 8.67
C ASP A 271 14.87 46.82 9.49
N VAL A 272 13.85 46.91 10.35
CA VAL A 272 13.67 48.05 11.26
C VAL A 272 14.84 48.15 12.23
N ALA A 273 15.28 47.05 12.82
CA ALA A 273 16.44 47.05 13.71
C ALA A 273 17.71 47.55 13.00
N GLN A 274 17.95 47.11 11.76
CA GLN A 274 19.05 47.62 10.94
C GLN A 274 18.93 49.11 10.62
N CYS A 275 17.72 49.60 10.32
CA CYS A 275 17.46 51.03 10.13
C CYS A 275 17.79 51.83 11.39
N CYS A 276 17.35 51.37 12.56
CA CYS A 276 17.65 52.02 13.85
C CYS A 276 19.15 51.99 14.19
N LEU A 277 19.88 50.95 13.81
CA LEU A 277 21.34 50.90 13.98
C LEU A 277 22.07 51.88 13.05
N LYS A 278 21.60 52.02 11.80
CA LYS A 278 22.19 52.95 10.81
C LYS A 278 21.87 54.41 11.09
N SER A 279 20.65 54.68 11.55
CA SER A 279 20.18 56.01 11.93
C SER A 279 19.48 55.91 13.27
N PRO A 280 20.24 55.97 14.39
CA PRO A 280 19.65 55.98 15.72
C PRO A 280 18.64 57.11 15.83
N PRO A 281 17.48 56.87 16.48
CA PRO A 281 16.55 57.95 16.74
C PRO A 281 17.26 59.05 17.55
N PRO A 282 16.95 60.34 17.30
CA PRO A 282 17.52 61.42 18.08
C PRO A 282 17.15 61.24 19.56
N ASP A 283 18.08 61.56 20.47
CA ASP A 283 17.80 61.54 21.90
C ASP A 283 16.67 62.55 22.20
N PRO A 284 15.49 62.08 22.66
CA PRO A 284 14.36 62.97 22.90
C PRO A 284 14.59 63.91 24.10
N GLU A 285 15.55 63.60 24.98
CA GLU A 285 15.80 64.38 26.21
C GLU A 285 17.26 64.82 26.28
N THR A 286 17.49 66.09 25.97
CA THR A 286 18.83 66.69 25.94
C THR A 286 19.24 67.32 27.27
N ASN A 287 18.32 67.53 28.22
CA ASN A 287 18.58 68.22 29.47
C ASN A 287 18.50 67.27 30.67
N ARG A 288 19.48 66.36 30.76
CA ARG A 288 19.58 65.39 31.86
C ARG A 288 20.32 65.99 33.05
N LEU A 289 19.82 65.72 34.25
CA LEU A 289 20.52 66.04 35.50
C LEU A 289 21.82 65.24 35.60
N ASP A 290 22.94 65.92 35.81
CA ASP A 290 24.26 65.29 35.92
C ASP A 290 24.49 64.69 37.33
N LEU A 291 24.50 63.36 37.38
CA LEU A 291 24.79 62.57 38.59
C LEU A 291 26.14 61.84 38.53
N THR A 292 27.02 62.17 37.58
CA THR A 292 28.33 61.52 37.39
C THR A 292 29.28 61.67 38.58
N HIS A 293 28.97 62.60 39.49
CA HIS A 293 29.69 62.81 40.75
C HIS A 293 29.40 61.71 41.81
N LEU A 294 28.37 60.88 41.60
CA LEU A 294 28.03 59.78 42.50
C LEU A 294 28.73 58.48 42.07
N LYS A 295 29.10 57.65 43.05
CA LYS A 295 29.57 56.28 42.76
C LYS A 295 28.39 55.42 42.33
N ILE A 296 28.47 54.90 41.12
CA ILE A 296 27.47 54.00 40.55
C ILE A 296 28.02 52.58 40.56
N TYR A 297 27.20 51.64 41.00
CA TYR A 297 27.48 50.21 40.97
C TYR A 297 26.36 49.54 40.17
N THR A 298 26.73 48.82 39.10
CA THR A 298 25.86 47.83 38.47
C THR A 298 26.27 46.47 39.01
N ILE A 299 25.31 45.69 39.49
CA ILE A 299 25.55 44.39 40.10
C ILE A 299 24.75 43.38 39.30
N ASP A 300 25.45 42.68 38.42
CA ASP A 300 24.88 41.74 37.47
C ASP A 300 25.54 40.37 37.63
N ASP A 301 24.91 39.33 37.08
CA ASP A 301 25.52 38.01 36.98
C ASP A 301 26.75 38.05 36.07
N ALA A 302 27.72 37.17 36.30
CA ALA A 302 28.98 37.13 35.55
C ALA A 302 28.82 36.92 34.03
N SER A 303 27.66 36.47 33.57
CA SER A 303 27.32 36.25 32.16
C SER A 303 26.47 37.35 31.52
N THR A 304 26.14 38.40 32.27
CA THR A 304 25.38 39.57 31.79
C THR A 304 26.33 40.52 31.08
#